data_AF-A0A124E8P4-F1
#
_entry.id   AF-A0A124E8P4-F1
#
_cell.length_a   1.000
_cell.length_b   1.000
_cell.length_c   1.000
_cell.angle_alpha   90.00
_cell.angle_beta   90.00
_cell.angle_gamma   90.00
#
_symmetry.space_group_name_H-M   'P 1'
#
loop_
_entity.id
_entity.type
_entity.pdbx_description
1 polymer ?
#
loop_
_entity_poly.entity_id
_entity_poly.type
_entity_poly.pdbx_seq_one_letter_code
_entity_poly.pdbx_strand_id
1 'polypeptide(L)'
;MAHDEHGNWIGLGDGDTGPGVARLQHRLLYAYPTYSRSEELGVTESGVYTPATRQAVINICRHINDLPEHHKPLHARGHILRTDGIADWRVQIALGAVVPAGGNAPPAKRFIQQGVGYPAMGFLTPDPQVSYVESRDAGVAELLRLALPDPRPKVLIGYSQGADVATHALHQWPADRRNEIAMVVTFGSPGRAPGPTLFGTDFHGAGISGVYTPAWARPRTWDFILDGDWYPAARGLLPLLYELLTRMELSLEFAMFLVQRLSTAAGQLLLGVQPSDQPGAGALAPIAPMVLGRGGNVLGVTSIFALLPQLIWLLVDAIKFVHTNAHVRYHDLPMPKWGGLTGVDRAAHLITEHVDSAVVYTIPGTWAGWNDGPPAWTAWKLP
;
A
#
# COMPACT_ATOMS: atom_id res chain seq x y z
N MET A 1 41.09 -6.62 2.76
CA MET A 1 40.85 -6.87 1.33
C MET A 1 41.32 -8.28 1.04
N ALA A 2 40.46 -9.12 0.46
CA ALA A 2 40.84 -10.49 0.13
C ALA A 2 41.80 -10.49 -1.07
N HIS A 3 42.93 -11.18 -0.94
CA HIS A 3 43.92 -11.33 -2.00
C HIS A 3 44.21 -12.82 -2.25
N ASP A 4 44.61 -13.17 -3.47
CA ASP A 4 45.10 -14.50 -3.81
C ASP A 4 46.56 -14.72 -3.31
N GLU A 5 47.11 -15.92 -3.58
CA GLU A 5 48.49 -16.29 -3.21
C GLU A 5 49.56 -15.41 -3.89
N HIS A 6 49.18 -14.62 -4.89
CA HIS A 6 50.04 -13.69 -5.62
C HIS A 6 49.83 -12.23 -5.19
N GLY A 7 48.97 -11.97 -4.19
CA GLY A 7 48.67 -10.63 -3.71
C GLY A 7 47.72 -9.84 -4.59
N ASN A 8 47.03 -10.46 -5.56
CA ASN A 8 46.02 -9.77 -6.38
C ASN A 8 44.70 -9.68 -5.62
N TRP A 9 44.00 -8.55 -5.75
CA TRP A 9 42.69 -8.38 -5.14
C TRP A 9 41.65 -9.31 -5.79
N ILE A 10 40.94 -10.08 -4.96
CA ILE A 10 39.94 -11.06 -5.43
C ILE A 10 38.52 -10.79 -4.92
N GLY A 11 38.31 -9.77 -4.10
CA GLY A 11 36.98 -9.40 -3.61
C GLY A 11 36.98 -8.84 -2.19
N LEU A 12 35.77 -8.56 -1.69
CA LEU A 12 35.56 -8.26 -0.28
C LEU A 12 35.59 -9.56 0.54
N GLY A 13 36.31 -9.54 1.66
CA GLY A 13 36.41 -10.66 2.60
C GLY A 13 36.74 -10.17 4.00
N ASP A 14 37.01 -11.10 4.93
CA ASP A 14 37.17 -10.76 6.35
C ASP A 14 38.14 -9.61 6.61
N GLY A 15 37.71 -8.70 7.48
CA GLY A 15 38.49 -7.52 7.87
C GLY A 15 38.40 -6.36 6.88
N ASP A 16 37.69 -6.52 5.75
CA ASP A 16 37.38 -5.38 4.88
C ASP A 16 36.47 -4.38 5.54
N THR A 17 36.72 -3.10 5.28
CA THR A 17 35.89 -2.00 5.78
C THR A 17 35.53 -1.03 4.67
N GLY A 18 34.36 -0.41 4.80
CA GLY A 18 33.94 0.71 3.95
C GLY A 18 32.59 0.53 3.27
N PRO A 19 32.21 1.49 2.41
CA PRO A 19 30.85 1.58 1.87
C PRO A 19 30.48 0.42 0.93
N GLY A 20 31.47 -0.24 0.32
CA GLY A 20 31.22 -1.47 -0.46
C GLY A 20 30.73 -2.63 0.40
N VAL A 21 31.27 -2.77 1.60
CA VAL A 21 30.86 -3.79 2.57
C VAL A 21 29.47 -3.47 3.13
N ALA A 22 29.21 -2.20 3.47
CA ALA A 22 27.89 -1.78 3.96
C ALA A 22 26.79 -2.09 2.93
N ARG A 23 27.00 -1.75 1.65
CA ARG A 23 26.04 -2.08 0.58
C ARG A 23 25.81 -3.58 0.44
N LEU A 24 26.85 -4.40 0.55
CA LEU A 24 26.70 -5.85 0.54
C LEU A 24 25.86 -6.35 1.72
N GLN A 25 26.16 -5.88 2.93
CA GLN A 25 25.41 -6.22 4.15
C GLN A 25 23.95 -5.82 4.04
N HIS A 26 23.67 -4.63 3.51
CA HIS A 26 22.32 -4.16 3.25
C HIS A 26 21.52 -5.15 2.38
N ARG A 27 22.12 -5.63 1.28
CA ARG A 27 21.47 -6.62 0.40
C ARG A 27 21.24 -7.93 1.12
N LEU A 28 22.21 -8.41 1.89
CA LEU A 28 22.09 -9.66 2.63
C LEU A 28 20.99 -9.61 3.70
N LEU A 29 20.83 -8.47 4.37
CA LEU A 29 19.81 -8.25 5.41
C LEU A 29 18.41 -8.04 4.85
N TYR A 30 18.25 -7.21 3.81
CA TYR A 30 16.91 -6.75 3.42
C TYR A 30 16.41 -7.36 2.12
N ALA A 31 17.30 -7.73 1.20
CA ALA A 31 16.89 -8.32 -0.08
C ALA A 31 16.92 -9.86 -0.05
N TYR A 32 17.81 -10.45 0.74
CA TYR A 32 17.97 -11.90 0.81
C TYR A 32 17.93 -12.50 2.24
N PRO A 33 17.14 -11.95 3.20
CA PRO A 33 17.22 -12.33 4.62
C PRO A 33 17.13 -13.85 4.85
N THR A 34 16.19 -14.51 4.16
CA THR A 34 15.89 -15.93 4.34
C THR A 34 17.04 -16.82 3.89
N TYR A 35 17.64 -16.55 2.72
CA TYR A 35 18.60 -17.46 2.10
C TYR A 35 20.06 -17.09 2.41
N SER A 36 20.32 -15.84 2.81
CA SER A 36 21.59 -15.44 3.44
C SER A 36 21.66 -15.93 4.89
N ARG A 37 20.51 -16.04 5.58
CA ARG A 37 20.38 -16.24 7.03
C ARG A 37 21.07 -15.13 7.84
N SER A 38 21.08 -13.92 7.31
CA SER A 38 21.85 -12.80 7.85
C SER A 38 21.48 -12.42 9.28
N GLU A 39 20.20 -12.43 9.63
CA GLU A 39 19.76 -12.12 11.00
C GLU A 39 20.24 -13.18 11.99
N GLU A 40 20.07 -14.46 11.66
CA GLU A 40 20.49 -15.58 12.50
C GLU A 40 22.01 -15.62 12.73
N LEU A 41 22.77 -15.20 11.72
CA LEU A 41 24.22 -15.10 11.77
C LEU A 41 24.71 -13.83 12.49
N GLY A 42 23.81 -12.90 12.83
CA GLY A 42 24.17 -11.63 13.47
C GLY A 42 24.87 -10.65 12.54
N VAL A 43 24.55 -10.67 11.24
CA VAL A 43 25.06 -9.67 10.30
C VAL A 43 24.45 -8.31 10.66
N THR A 44 25.28 -7.28 10.68
CA THR A 44 24.84 -5.89 10.86
C THR A 44 25.40 -5.05 9.72
N GLU A 45 24.70 -3.98 9.34
CA GLU A 45 25.17 -3.02 8.33
C GLU A 45 26.24 -2.07 8.94
N SER A 46 27.33 -2.66 9.40
CA SER A 46 28.44 -1.97 10.07
C SER A 46 29.45 -1.39 9.09
N GLY A 47 29.43 -1.84 7.84
CA GLY A 47 30.49 -1.57 6.87
C GLY A 47 31.79 -2.31 7.18
N VAL A 48 31.77 -3.33 8.07
CA VAL A 48 32.91 -4.18 8.41
C VAL A 48 32.60 -5.62 8.04
N TYR A 49 33.44 -6.26 7.23
CA TYR A 49 33.20 -7.60 6.71
C TYR A 49 33.61 -8.62 7.76
N THR A 50 32.60 -9.14 8.47
CA THR A 50 32.75 -10.06 9.59
C THR A 50 32.65 -11.52 9.14
N PRO A 51 33.07 -12.49 9.98
CA PRO A 51 32.79 -13.91 9.73
C PRO A 51 31.30 -14.22 9.53
N ALA A 52 30.40 -13.47 10.19
CA ALA A 52 28.96 -13.54 9.96
C ALA A 52 28.60 -13.10 8.52
N THR A 53 29.19 -12.01 8.04
CA THR A 53 29.01 -11.53 6.65
C THR A 53 29.53 -12.57 5.66
N ARG A 54 30.70 -13.16 5.92
CA ARG A 54 31.27 -14.26 5.11
C ARG A 54 30.29 -15.43 5.00
N GLN A 55 29.79 -15.92 6.14
CA GLN A 55 28.90 -17.07 6.15
C GLN A 55 27.58 -16.77 5.42
N ALA A 56 27.05 -15.55 5.57
CA ALA A 56 25.87 -15.12 4.84
C ALA A 56 26.08 -15.08 3.32
N VAL A 57 27.26 -14.63 2.87
CA VAL A 57 27.65 -14.68 1.45
C VAL A 57 27.76 -16.11 0.93
N ILE A 58 28.33 -17.03 1.71
CA ILE A 58 28.40 -18.45 1.34
C ILE A 58 26.99 -19.02 1.14
N ASN A 59 26.09 -18.77 2.09
CA ASN A 59 24.73 -19.31 2.06
C ASN A 59 23.97 -18.83 0.81
N ILE A 60 23.98 -17.52 0.54
CA ILE A 60 23.25 -16.97 -0.60
C ILE A 60 23.87 -17.41 -1.94
N CYS A 61 25.19 -17.51 -2.04
CA CYS A 61 25.83 -17.94 -3.29
C CYS A 61 25.55 -19.41 -3.60
N ARG A 62 25.54 -20.29 -2.58
CA ARG A 62 25.11 -21.69 -2.74
C ARG A 62 23.65 -21.76 -3.20
N HIS A 63 22.76 -21.04 -2.52
CA HIS A 63 21.35 -20.99 -2.91
C HIS A 63 21.17 -20.54 -4.36
N ILE A 64 21.81 -19.45 -4.77
CA ILE A 64 21.73 -18.95 -6.16
C ILE A 64 22.28 -19.97 -7.17
N ASN A 65 23.37 -20.66 -6.84
CA ASN A 65 23.94 -21.67 -7.72
C ASN A 65 23.00 -22.86 -7.93
N ASP A 66 22.22 -23.23 -6.91
CA ASP A 66 21.26 -24.34 -6.94
C ASP A 66 19.92 -23.99 -7.62
N LEU A 67 19.65 -22.70 -7.90
CA LEU A 67 18.43 -22.29 -8.59
C LEU A 67 18.43 -22.74 -10.07
N PRO A 68 17.27 -23.11 -10.62
CA PRO A 68 17.10 -23.22 -12.07
C PRO A 68 17.51 -21.93 -12.78
N GLU A 69 18.12 -22.01 -13.98
CA GLU A 69 18.68 -20.85 -14.69
C GLU A 69 17.69 -19.68 -14.86
N HIS A 70 16.41 -19.97 -15.11
CA HIS A 70 15.39 -18.92 -15.27
C HIS A 70 15.02 -18.22 -13.93
N HIS A 71 15.34 -18.83 -12.79
CA HIS A 71 15.14 -18.27 -11.45
C HIS A 71 16.39 -17.57 -10.90
N LYS A 72 17.56 -17.74 -11.50
CA LYS A 72 18.77 -17.01 -11.08
C LYS A 72 18.63 -15.50 -11.35
N PRO A 73 19.20 -14.64 -10.48
CA PRO A 73 19.38 -13.21 -10.78
C PRO A 73 20.02 -13.04 -12.16
N LEU A 74 19.60 -12.03 -12.92
CA LEU A 74 20.01 -11.83 -14.32
C LEU A 74 21.54 -11.92 -14.50
N HIS A 75 22.30 -11.32 -13.59
CA HIS A 75 23.76 -11.28 -13.63
C HIS A 75 24.46 -12.56 -13.14
N ALA A 76 23.71 -13.51 -12.60
CA ALA A 76 24.20 -14.84 -12.19
C ALA A 76 23.86 -15.95 -13.20
N ARG A 77 23.05 -15.65 -14.24
CA ARG A 77 22.67 -16.62 -15.27
C ARG A 77 23.89 -17.05 -16.08
N GLY A 78 24.01 -18.35 -16.36
CA GLY A 78 25.15 -18.92 -17.08
C GLY A 78 26.49 -18.89 -16.33
N HIS A 79 26.48 -18.55 -15.04
CA HIS A 79 27.68 -18.45 -14.21
C HIS A 79 27.49 -19.17 -12.87
N ILE A 80 28.59 -19.69 -12.34
CA ILE A 80 28.66 -20.23 -10.98
C ILE A 80 29.31 -19.17 -10.10
N LEU A 81 28.61 -18.74 -9.06
CA LEU A 81 29.12 -17.80 -8.05
C LEU A 81 30.07 -18.51 -7.10
N ARG A 82 31.06 -17.78 -6.57
CA ARG A 82 31.99 -18.31 -5.56
C ARG A 82 31.25 -18.66 -4.26
N THR A 83 31.71 -19.71 -3.59
CA THR A 83 31.12 -20.20 -2.34
C THR A 83 32.13 -20.29 -1.18
N ASP A 84 33.26 -19.61 -1.30
CA ASP A 84 34.32 -19.49 -0.28
C ASP A 84 34.11 -18.28 0.66
N GLY A 85 33.02 -17.53 0.44
CA GLY A 85 32.63 -16.39 1.24
C GLY A 85 33.38 -15.11 0.90
N ILE A 86 34.08 -15.08 -0.24
CA ILE A 86 34.64 -13.85 -0.83
C ILE A 86 33.61 -13.27 -1.78
N ALA A 87 33.19 -12.02 -1.53
CA ALA A 87 32.33 -11.29 -2.44
C ALA A 87 33.18 -10.62 -3.53
N ASP A 88 33.54 -11.40 -4.55
CA ASP A 88 34.19 -10.88 -5.77
C ASP A 88 33.24 -9.97 -6.57
N TRP A 89 33.72 -9.39 -7.66
CA TRP A 89 32.93 -8.48 -8.47
C TRP A 89 31.64 -9.13 -9.01
N ARG A 90 31.67 -10.42 -9.37
CA ARG A 90 30.50 -11.14 -9.88
C ARG A 90 29.48 -11.38 -8.77
N VAL A 91 29.91 -11.79 -7.59
CA VAL A 91 29.05 -11.95 -6.41
C VAL A 91 28.42 -10.60 -6.05
N GLN A 92 29.21 -9.52 -6.01
CA GLN A 92 28.69 -8.20 -5.68
C GLN A 92 27.63 -7.70 -6.69
N ILE A 93 27.79 -7.99 -7.98
CA ILE A 93 26.78 -7.66 -9.01
C ILE A 93 25.55 -8.57 -8.88
N ALA A 94 25.74 -9.88 -8.74
CA ALA A 94 24.64 -10.84 -8.62
C ALA A 94 23.74 -10.53 -7.41
N LEU A 95 24.32 -10.05 -6.32
CA LEU A 95 23.60 -9.63 -5.12
C LEU A 95 23.07 -8.19 -5.21
N GLY A 96 23.44 -7.43 -6.25
CA GLY A 96 23.06 -6.03 -6.42
C GLY A 96 23.74 -5.06 -5.43
N ALA A 97 24.86 -5.46 -4.83
CA ALA A 97 25.69 -4.61 -3.98
C ALA A 97 26.53 -3.62 -4.80
N VAL A 98 26.76 -3.96 -6.07
CA VAL A 98 27.41 -3.15 -7.09
C VAL A 98 26.53 -3.14 -8.34
N VAL A 99 26.33 -1.95 -8.90
CA VAL A 99 25.72 -1.77 -10.22
C VAL A 99 26.83 -1.25 -11.16
N PRO A 100 27.29 -2.03 -12.15
CA PRO A 100 28.36 -1.60 -13.04
C PRO A 100 27.98 -0.34 -13.83
N ALA A 101 28.87 0.64 -13.89
CA ALA A 101 28.72 1.76 -14.80
C ALA A 101 29.09 1.31 -16.22
N GLY A 102 28.12 1.29 -17.14
CA GLY A 102 28.36 1.20 -18.59
C GLY A 102 28.37 -0.19 -19.24
N GLY A 103 28.01 -1.27 -18.53
CA GLY A 103 27.87 -2.61 -19.11
C GLY A 103 26.40 -3.00 -19.26
N ASN A 104 25.80 -2.63 -20.40
CA ASN A 104 24.36 -2.52 -20.63
C ASN A 104 23.76 -1.33 -19.87
N ALA A 105 22.94 -0.51 -20.56
CA ALA A 105 21.92 0.25 -19.85
C ALA A 105 21.26 -0.73 -18.86
N PRO A 106 20.92 -0.33 -17.61
CA PRO A 106 20.08 -1.18 -16.77
C PRO A 106 18.96 -1.68 -17.69
N PRO A 107 18.73 -3.00 -17.82
CA PRO A 107 17.74 -3.52 -18.74
C PRO A 107 16.51 -2.67 -18.56
N ALA A 108 16.00 -2.08 -19.64
CA ALA A 108 14.93 -1.09 -19.56
C ALA A 108 13.89 -1.66 -18.61
N LYS A 109 13.75 -1.06 -17.41
CA LYS A 109 12.97 -1.67 -16.35
C LYS A 109 11.60 -1.90 -16.93
N ARG A 110 11.17 -3.16 -16.92
CA ARG A 110 9.86 -3.54 -17.45
C ARG A 110 8.79 -2.69 -16.77
N PHE A 111 9.01 -2.40 -15.49
CA PHE A 111 8.17 -1.53 -14.69
C PHE A 111 8.95 -0.38 -14.06
N ILE A 112 8.56 0.85 -14.37
CA ILE A 112 9.15 2.06 -13.78
C ILE A 112 8.25 2.54 -12.65
N GLN A 113 8.76 2.57 -11.43
CA GLN A 113 7.97 2.96 -10.27
C GLN A 113 7.92 4.49 -10.12
N GLN A 114 6.73 5.02 -9.85
CA GLN A 114 6.50 6.43 -9.58
C GLN A 114 5.61 6.57 -8.33
N GLY A 115 6.15 7.20 -7.29
CA GLY A 115 5.38 7.55 -6.12
C GLY A 115 4.40 8.68 -6.36
N VAL A 116 3.19 8.58 -5.80
CA VAL A 116 2.27 9.72 -5.68
C VAL A 116 2.42 10.31 -4.28
N GLY A 117 3.11 11.45 -4.19
CA GLY A 117 3.38 12.14 -2.93
C GLY A 117 2.24 13.07 -2.55
N TYR A 118 1.46 12.69 -1.55
CA TYR A 118 0.34 13.49 -1.04
C TYR A 118 0.19 13.29 0.48
N PRO A 119 -0.61 14.09 1.20
CA PRO A 119 -0.64 14.06 2.66
C PRO A 119 -0.99 12.70 3.27
N ALA A 120 -1.81 11.89 2.59
CA ALA A 120 -2.30 10.61 3.09
C ALA A 120 -2.92 10.71 4.51
N MET A 121 -3.71 11.77 4.74
CA MET A 121 -4.35 12.04 6.03
C MET A 121 -5.78 11.51 6.03
N GLY A 122 -6.24 11.02 7.18
CA GLY A 122 -7.64 10.61 7.33
C GLY A 122 -8.00 10.32 8.77
N PHE A 123 -9.20 9.81 9.01
CA PHE A 123 -9.71 9.59 10.38
C PHE A 123 -8.91 8.55 11.20
N LEU A 124 -8.05 7.73 10.57
CA LEU A 124 -7.14 6.83 11.26
C LEU A 124 -5.81 7.51 11.69
N THR A 125 -5.49 8.63 11.05
CA THR A 125 -4.36 9.53 11.34
C THR A 125 -4.90 10.96 11.40
N PRO A 126 -5.81 11.26 12.36
CA PRO A 126 -6.63 12.46 12.28
C PRO A 126 -5.79 13.73 12.38
N ASP A 127 -6.01 14.64 11.44
CA ASP A 127 -5.60 16.03 11.53
C ASP A 127 -6.86 16.89 11.53
N PRO A 128 -7.12 17.65 12.61
CA PRO A 128 -8.30 18.48 12.69
C PRO A 128 -8.32 19.65 11.67
N GLN A 129 -7.21 19.90 10.97
CA GLN A 129 -7.05 20.95 9.97
C GLN A 129 -7.09 20.46 8.52
N VAL A 130 -7.01 19.15 8.29
CA VAL A 130 -7.05 18.58 6.93
C VAL A 130 -7.95 17.35 6.93
N SER A 131 -9.08 17.47 6.24
CA SER A 131 -10.01 16.36 6.07
C SER A 131 -9.44 15.26 5.18
N TYR A 132 -10.01 14.05 5.30
CA TYR A 132 -9.71 12.95 4.38
C TYR A 132 -10.01 13.34 2.93
N VAL A 133 -11.09 14.09 2.70
CA VAL A 133 -11.50 14.55 1.37
C VAL A 133 -10.43 15.47 0.75
N GLU A 134 -9.94 16.46 1.50
CA GLU A 134 -8.87 17.34 1.02
C GLU A 134 -7.59 16.57 0.74
N SER A 135 -7.23 15.62 1.61
CA SER A 135 -6.08 14.76 1.39
C SER A 135 -6.22 13.92 0.12
N ARG A 136 -7.37 13.27 -0.08
CA ARG A 136 -7.68 12.49 -1.29
C ARG A 136 -7.59 13.39 -2.54
N ASP A 137 -8.18 14.58 -2.50
CA ASP A 137 -8.21 15.47 -3.66
C ASP A 137 -6.81 16.00 -4.02
N ALA A 138 -5.95 16.25 -3.03
CA ALA A 138 -4.52 16.50 -3.26
C ALA A 138 -3.81 15.30 -3.91
N GLY A 139 -4.13 14.08 -3.47
CA GLY A 139 -3.61 12.85 -4.09
C GLY A 139 -4.06 12.67 -5.54
N VAL A 140 -5.32 12.98 -5.84
CA VAL A 140 -5.87 12.95 -7.21
C VAL A 140 -5.14 13.95 -8.09
N ALA A 141 -4.98 15.19 -7.62
CA ALA A 141 -4.28 16.24 -8.35
C ALA A 141 -2.81 15.82 -8.65
N GLU A 142 -2.10 15.28 -7.66
CA GLU A 142 -0.71 14.85 -7.84
C GLU A 142 -0.60 13.65 -8.81
N LEU A 143 -1.47 12.65 -8.68
CA LEU A 143 -1.48 11.51 -9.61
C LEU A 143 -1.70 11.99 -11.05
N LEU A 144 -2.68 12.86 -11.29
CA LEU A 144 -2.95 13.39 -12.63
C LEU A 144 -1.78 14.25 -13.14
N ARG A 145 -1.17 15.09 -12.29
CA ARG A 145 0.01 15.90 -12.64
C ARG A 145 1.20 15.04 -13.07
N LEU A 146 1.43 13.91 -12.39
CA LEU A 146 2.52 12.99 -12.72
C LEU A 146 2.20 12.09 -13.93
N ALA A 147 0.95 11.65 -14.06
CA ALA A 147 0.59 10.61 -15.01
C ALA A 147 0.17 11.13 -16.38
N LEU A 148 -0.50 12.28 -16.45
CA LEU A 148 -0.97 12.79 -17.74
C LEU A 148 0.17 13.25 -18.67
N PRO A 149 1.30 13.83 -18.22
CA PRO A 149 2.38 14.18 -19.16
C PRO A 149 3.05 12.97 -19.84
N ASP A 150 2.91 11.77 -19.27
CA ASP A 150 3.55 10.55 -19.78
C ASP A 150 2.57 9.74 -20.64
N PRO A 151 2.86 9.41 -21.91
CA PRO A 151 1.95 8.63 -22.76
C PRO A 151 2.10 7.11 -22.57
N ARG A 152 3.07 6.62 -21.79
CA ARG A 152 3.31 5.18 -21.63
C ARG A 152 2.15 4.48 -20.91
N PRO A 153 2.01 3.15 -21.07
CA PRO A 153 1.05 2.37 -20.30
C PRO A 153 1.25 2.53 -18.78
N LYS A 154 0.16 2.45 -18.04
CA LYS A 154 0.11 2.76 -16.61
C LYS A 154 -0.52 1.63 -15.82
N VAL A 155 0.09 1.34 -14.70
CA VAL A 155 -0.51 0.53 -13.64
C VAL A 155 -0.72 1.43 -12.44
N LEU A 156 -1.96 1.50 -11.95
CA LEU A 156 -2.27 2.22 -10.72
C LEU A 156 -2.35 1.20 -9.58
N ILE A 157 -1.55 1.37 -8.54
CA ILE A 157 -1.61 0.52 -7.33
C ILE A 157 -2.01 1.39 -6.16
N GLY A 158 -3.24 1.23 -5.68
CA GLY A 158 -3.78 2.03 -4.57
C GLY A 158 -4.11 1.17 -3.35
N TYR A 159 -3.82 1.68 -2.15
CA TYR A 159 -4.19 1.02 -0.90
C TYR A 159 -5.02 1.96 -0.02
N SER A 160 -6.16 1.46 0.49
CA SER A 160 -7.06 2.25 1.34
C SER A 160 -7.43 3.58 0.65
N GLN A 161 -7.12 4.73 1.26
CA GLN A 161 -7.29 6.04 0.62
C GLN A 161 -6.60 6.16 -0.74
N GLY A 162 -5.46 5.53 -0.97
CA GLY A 162 -4.80 5.54 -2.27
C GLY A 162 -5.60 4.85 -3.37
N ALA A 163 -6.44 3.87 -3.03
CA ALA A 163 -7.39 3.28 -3.97
C ALA A 163 -8.58 4.21 -4.27
N ASP A 164 -8.96 5.04 -3.29
CA ASP A 164 -9.97 6.09 -3.46
C ASP A 164 -9.43 7.23 -4.36
N VAL A 165 -8.17 7.64 -4.16
CA VAL A 165 -7.42 8.53 -5.05
C VAL A 165 -7.41 7.98 -6.48
N ALA A 166 -7.04 6.71 -6.66
CA ALA A 166 -7.06 6.07 -7.98
C ALA A 166 -8.46 6.12 -8.61
N THR A 167 -9.51 5.81 -7.84
CA THR A 167 -10.90 5.82 -8.30
C THR A 167 -11.34 7.21 -8.77
N HIS A 168 -11.07 8.25 -7.98
CA HIS A 168 -11.41 9.63 -8.34
C HIS A 168 -10.58 10.14 -9.52
N ALA A 169 -9.29 9.79 -9.62
CA ALA A 169 -8.47 10.13 -10.79
C ALA A 169 -9.00 9.45 -12.06
N LEU A 170 -9.47 8.20 -11.99
CA LEU A 170 -10.08 7.50 -13.13
C LEU A 170 -11.37 8.19 -13.61
N HIS A 171 -12.15 8.82 -12.73
CA HIS A 171 -13.30 9.64 -13.16
C HIS A 171 -12.88 10.89 -13.94
N GLN A 172 -11.71 11.43 -13.64
CA GLN A 172 -11.14 12.61 -14.30
C GLN A 172 -10.24 12.25 -15.49
N TRP A 173 -10.05 10.96 -15.78
CA TRP A 173 -9.14 10.52 -16.83
C TRP A 173 -9.64 10.88 -18.23
N PRO A 174 -8.83 11.51 -19.09
CA PRO A 174 -9.25 11.89 -20.45
C PRO A 174 -9.73 10.68 -21.25
N ALA A 175 -10.88 10.84 -21.91
CA ALA A 175 -11.56 9.73 -22.58
C ALA A 175 -10.72 9.10 -23.70
N ASP A 176 -9.99 9.92 -24.44
CA ASP A 176 -9.05 9.57 -25.51
C ASP A 176 -7.78 8.88 -25.00
N ARG A 177 -7.53 8.90 -23.68
CA ARG A 177 -6.34 8.34 -23.04
C ARG A 177 -6.61 7.18 -22.09
N ARG A 178 -7.87 6.70 -22.04
CA ARG A 178 -8.27 5.57 -21.18
C ARG A 178 -7.55 4.26 -21.54
N ASN A 179 -7.06 4.12 -22.77
CA ASN A 179 -6.25 2.99 -23.22
C ASN A 179 -4.86 2.96 -22.56
N GLU A 180 -4.38 4.07 -22.01
CA GLU A 180 -3.10 4.12 -21.29
C GLU A 180 -3.17 3.39 -19.93
N ILE A 181 -4.35 3.27 -19.32
CA ILE A 181 -4.52 2.49 -18.10
C ILE A 181 -4.51 1.01 -18.46
N ALA A 182 -3.37 0.35 -18.27
CA ALA A 182 -3.22 -1.08 -18.55
C ALA A 182 -3.88 -1.92 -17.45
N MET A 183 -3.72 -1.52 -16.19
CA MET A 183 -4.25 -2.26 -15.04
C MET A 183 -4.45 -1.33 -13.84
N VAL A 184 -5.44 -1.64 -13.02
CA VAL A 184 -5.63 -1.01 -11.71
C VAL A 184 -5.61 -2.12 -10.68
N VAL A 185 -4.81 -1.98 -9.64
CA VAL A 185 -4.74 -2.88 -8.50
C VAL A 185 -5.12 -2.08 -7.27
N THR A 186 -6.08 -2.58 -6.50
CA THR A 186 -6.47 -1.94 -5.26
C THR A 186 -6.42 -2.90 -4.09
N PHE A 187 -6.13 -2.38 -2.90
CA PHE A 187 -6.17 -3.11 -1.64
C PHE A 187 -7.13 -2.38 -0.69
N GLY A 188 -8.20 -3.04 -0.25
CA GLY A 188 -9.16 -2.44 0.70
C GLY A 188 -9.86 -1.19 0.15
N SER A 189 -10.19 -1.15 -1.13
CA SER A 189 -10.66 0.07 -1.82
C SER A 189 -12.01 0.59 -1.31
N PRO A 190 -12.07 1.84 -0.80
CA PRO A 190 -13.35 2.52 -0.55
C PRO A 190 -14.19 2.71 -1.81
N GLY A 191 -13.56 2.74 -2.99
CA GLY A 191 -14.21 2.94 -4.29
C GLY A 191 -14.55 1.66 -5.05
N ARG A 192 -14.51 0.49 -4.40
CA ARG A 192 -14.84 -0.78 -5.06
C ARG A 192 -16.30 -0.80 -5.56
N ALA A 193 -16.50 -1.12 -6.85
CA ALA A 193 -17.86 -1.28 -7.40
C ALA A 193 -18.57 -2.52 -6.82
N PRO A 194 -19.91 -2.52 -6.67
CA PRO A 194 -20.66 -3.70 -6.24
C PRO A 194 -20.54 -4.89 -7.21
N GLY A 195 -20.76 -6.10 -6.69
CA GLY A 195 -20.69 -7.35 -7.46
C GLY A 195 -19.37 -8.11 -7.29
N PRO A 196 -19.13 -9.14 -8.10
CA PRO A 196 -17.93 -9.97 -8.00
C PRO A 196 -16.66 -9.23 -8.40
N THR A 197 -15.56 -9.55 -7.73
CA THR A 197 -14.20 -9.14 -8.12
C THR A 197 -13.72 -9.92 -9.36
N LEU A 198 -12.59 -9.51 -9.96
CA LEU A 198 -11.95 -10.29 -11.03
C LEU A 198 -11.41 -11.65 -10.57
N PHE A 199 -11.36 -11.91 -9.26
CA PHE A 199 -11.12 -13.23 -8.69
C PHE A 199 -12.38 -14.12 -8.67
N GLY A 200 -13.52 -13.61 -9.15
CA GLY A 200 -14.82 -14.30 -9.14
C GLY A 200 -15.52 -14.30 -7.78
N THR A 201 -14.86 -13.86 -6.71
CA THR A 201 -15.46 -13.78 -5.37
C THR A 201 -16.38 -12.57 -5.26
N ASP A 202 -17.62 -12.79 -4.81
CA ASP A 202 -18.54 -11.74 -4.38
C ASP A 202 -18.50 -11.62 -2.85
N PHE A 203 -18.07 -10.45 -2.37
CA PHE A 203 -18.01 -10.15 -0.93
C PHE A 203 -19.33 -9.57 -0.39
N HIS A 204 -20.32 -9.36 -1.26
CA HIS A 204 -21.58 -8.66 -1.08
C HIS A 204 -21.46 -7.26 -0.47
N GLY A 205 -22.24 -6.30 -0.97
CA GLY A 205 -22.10 -4.89 -0.62
C GLY A 205 -21.28 -4.12 -1.66
N ALA A 206 -20.65 -3.02 -1.27
CA ALA A 206 -19.88 -2.15 -2.16
C ALA A 206 -18.78 -1.40 -1.38
N GLY A 207 -17.89 -0.73 -2.09
CA GLY A 207 -16.96 0.21 -1.49
C GLY A 207 -17.71 1.29 -0.68
N ILE A 208 -17.18 1.60 0.50
CA ILE A 208 -17.83 2.44 1.51
C ILE A 208 -18.02 3.90 1.07
N SER A 209 -17.23 4.39 0.10
CA SER A 209 -17.29 5.78 -0.34
C SER A 209 -18.55 6.10 -1.14
N GLY A 210 -19.19 5.08 -1.73
CA GLY A 210 -20.29 5.26 -2.67
C GLY A 210 -19.86 5.83 -4.03
N VAL A 211 -18.59 6.19 -4.21
CA VAL A 211 -18.00 6.62 -5.48
C VAL A 211 -17.19 5.47 -6.04
N TYR A 212 -17.76 4.77 -7.03
CA TYR A 212 -17.17 3.53 -7.52
C TYR A 212 -16.20 3.75 -8.67
N THR A 213 -15.24 2.84 -8.83
CA THR A 213 -14.41 2.74 -10.04
C THR A 213 -15.29 2.83 -11.30
N PRO A 214 -14.96 3.71 -12.26
CA PRO A 214 -15.82 3.95 -13.42
C PRO A 214 -15.92 2.70 -14.29
N ALA A 215 -17.08 2.51 -14.92
CA ALA A 215 -17.40 1.29 -15.66
C ALA A 215 -16.37 0.91 -16.73
N TRP A 216 -15.72 1.90 -17.36
CA TRP A 216 -14.69 1.66 -18.39
C TRP A 216 -13.39 1.06 -17.81
N ALA A 217 -13.10 1.29 -16.53
CA ALA A 217 -11.90 0.81 -15.87
C ALA A 217 -12.13 -0.54 -15.14
N ARG A 218 -13.36 -0.84 -14.73
CA ARG A 218 -13.70 -2.08 -13.98
C ARG A 218 -13.16 -3.38 -14.62
N PRO A 219 -13.22 -3.59 -15.95
CA PRO A 219 -12.73 -4.83 -16.56
C PRO A 219 -11.21 -5.07 -16.39
N ARG A 220 -10.47 -4.07 -15.90
CA ARG A 220 -9.02 -4.14 -15.65
C ARG A 220 -8.65 -3.74 -14.21
N THR A 221 -9.63 -3.75 -13.31
CA THR A 221 -9.45 -3.42 -11.89
C THR A 221 -9.47 -4.69 -11.04
N TRP A 222 -8.34 -5.00 -10.43
CA TRP A 222 -8.16 -6.11 -9.52
C TRP A 222 -8.26 -5.62 -8.08
N ASP A 223 -9.44 -5.80 -7.48
CA ASP A 223 -9.69 -5.44 -6.09
C ASP A 223 -9.32 -6.60 -5.15
N PHE A 224 -8.31 -6.38 -4.32
CA PHE A 224 -7.93 -7.29 -3.24
C PHE A 224 -8.72 -6.96 -1.98
N ILE A 225 -9.42 -7.97 -1.46
CA ILE A 225 -10.35 -7.83 -0.34
C ILE A 225 -10.16 -8.97 0.65
N LEU A 226 -10.07 -8.60 1.92
CA LEU A 226 -10.02 -9.51 3.06
C LEU A 226 -11.40 -9.66 3.68
N ASP A 227 -11.70 -10.87 4.14
CA ASP A 227 -12.95 -11.11 4.87
C ASP A 227 -12.92 -10.31 6.18
N GLY A 228 -14.00 -9.58 6.43
CA GLY A 228 -14.08 -8.64 7.54
C GLY A 228 -13.54 -7.24 7.22
N ASP A 229 -12.91 -6.98 6.08
CA ASP A 229 -12.60 -5.60 5.69
C ASP A 229 -13.87 -4.89 5.20
N TRP A 230 -14.37 -3.93 5.99
CA TRP A 230 -15.63 -3.27 5.72
C TRP A 230 -15.51 -2.12 4.71
N TYR A 231 -14.31 -1.59 4.47
CA TYR A 231 -14.12 -0.50 3.51
C TYR A 231 -14.46 -0.89 2.06
N PRO A 232 -14.02 -2.05 1.54
CA PRO A 232 -14.43 -2.51 0.20
C PRO A 232 -15.78 -3.24 0.17
N ALA A 233 -16.35 -3.62 1.31
CA ALA A 233 -17.55 -4.47 1.40
C ALA A 233 -18.63 -3.90 2.34
N ALA A 234 -18.79 -2.58 2.34
CA ALA A 234 -19.74 -1.86 3.18
C ALA A 234 -21.20 -2.17 2.82
N ARG A 235 -22.05 -2.14 3.84
CA ARG A 235 -23.50 -2.38 3.80
C ARG A 235 -24.20 -1.49 4.83
N GLY A 236 -25.53 -1.36 4.72
CA GLY A 236 -26.33 -0.65 5.72
C GLY A 236 -25.92 0.82 5.86
N LEU A 237 -25.65 1.25 7.10
CA LEU A 237 -25.33 2.63 7.46
C LEU A 237 -23.84 2.96 7.36
N LEU A 238 -22.99 1.97 7.03
CA LEU A 238 -21.54 2.16 6.93
C LEU A 238 -21.13 3.26 5.92
N PRO A 239 -21.77 3.42 4.74
CA PRO A 239 -21.46 4.53 3.84
C PRO A 239 -21.76 5.91 4.44
N LEU A 240 -22.87 6.05 5.18
CA LEU A 240 -23.21 7.29 5.87
C LEU A 240 -22.17 7.59 6.97
N LEU A 241 -21.81 6.57 7.74
CA LEU A 241 -20.76 6.70 8.75
C LEU A 241 -19.46 7.19 8.10
N TYR A 242 -19.02 6.58 7.01
CA TYR A 242 -17.82 7.01 6.29
C TYR A 242 -17.91 8.44 5.75
N GLU A 243 -19.07 8.87 5.23
CA GLU A 243 -19.24 10.25 4.77
C GLU A 243 -19.08 11.27 5.91
N LEU A 244 -19.57 10.95 7.11
CA LEU A 244 -19.35 11.77 8.31
C LEU A 244 -17.87 11.89 8.65
N LEU A 245 -17.14 10.77 8.57
CA LEU A 245 -15.76 10.68 8.99
C LEU A 245 -14.79 11.33 8.00
N THR A 246 -15.08 11.22 6.71
CA THR A 246 -14.19 11.75 5.68
C THR A 246 -14.23 13.26 5.55
N ARG A 247 -15.27 13.91 6.11
CA ARG A 247 -15.45 15.35 6.14
C ARG A 247 -15.10 16.00 7.49
N MET A 248 -14.61 15.22 8.46
CA MET A 248 -14.26 15.77 9.78
C MET A 248 -13.16 16.83 9.64
N GLU A 249 -13.49 18.03 10.12
CA GLU A 249 -12.62 19.21 10.10
C GLU A 249 -13.14 20.20 11.15
N LEU A 250 -12.27 21.04 11.73
CA LEU A 250 -12.67 22.13 12.62
C LEU A 250 -13.24 23.32 11.85
N SER A 251 -14.34 23.12 11.12
CA SER A 251 -14.97 24.13 10.28
C SER A 251 -16.47 24.27 10.54
N LEU A 252 -17.00 25.47 10.29
CA LEU A 252 -18.44 25.73 10.40
C LEU A 252 -19.23 24.90 9.38
N GLU A 253 -18.67 24.70 8.18
CA GLU A 253 -19.24 23.83 7.15
C GLU A 253 -19.41 22.40 7.67
N PHE A 254 -18.40 21.86 8.36
CA PHE A 254 -18.53 20.52 8.95
C PHE A 254 -19.60 20.47 10.05
N ALA A 255 -19.70 21.48 10.93
CA ALA A 255 -20.77 21.52 11.93
C ALA A 255 -22.18 21.54 11.29
N MET A 256 -22.37 22.33 10.23
CA MET A 256 -23.63 22.37 9.48
C MET A 256 -23.95 21.02 8.84
N PHE A 257 -22.95 20.42 8.19
CA PHE A 257 -23.06 19.10 7.59
C PHE A 257 -23.42 18.02 8.63
N LEU A 258 -22.74 18.02 9.79
CA LEU A 258 -22.98 17.05 10.86
C LEU A 258 -24.42 17.14 11.39
N VAL A 259 -24.92 18.35 11.67
CA VAL A 259 -26.32 18.57 12.08
C VAL A 259 -27.29 18.05 11.03
N GLN A 260 -27.07 18.41 9.76
CA GLN A 260 -27.93 18.00 8.66
C GLN A 260 -28.02 16.47 8.56
N ARG A 261 -26.88 15.78 8.62
CA ARG A 261 -26.84 14.31 8.47
C ARG A 261 -27.37 13.58 9.70
N LEU A 262 -27.01 14.01 10.90
CA LEU A 262 -27.49 13.38 12.14
C LEU A 262 -28.99 13.57 12.37
N SER A 263 -29.59 14.63 11.82
CA SER A 263 -31.03 14.88 11.89
C SER A 263 -31.87 13.96 11.00
N THR A 264 -31.25 13.24 10.06
CA THR A 264 -31.95 12.27 9.20
C THR A 264 -32.28 11.00 9.98
N ALA A 265 -33.27 10.22 9.50
CA ALA A 265 -33.59 8.92 10.10
C ALA A 265 -32.36 7.99 10.17
N ALA A 266 -31.55 7.95 9.11
CA ALA A 266 -30.32 7.17 9.08
C ALA A 266 -29.28 7.67 10.12
N GLY A 267 -29.19 9.00 10.31
CA GLY A 267 -28.37 9.62 11.35
C GLY A 267 -28.83 9.24 12.77
N GLN A 268 -30.14 9.22 13.01
CA GLN A 268 -30.71 8.78 14.29
C GLN A 268 -30.44 7.30 14.58
N LEU A 269 -30.44 6.45 13.54
CA LEU A 269 -30.03 5.04 13.66
C LEU A 269 -28.53 4.90 13.96
N LEU A 270 -27.66 5.72 13.35
CA LEU A 270 -26.24 5.76 13.70
C LEU A 270 -26.02 6.15 15.16
N LEU A 271 -26.79 7.12 15.67
CA LEU A 271 -26.74 7.57 17.07
C LEU A 271 -27.33 6.56 18.06
N GLY A 272 -27.96 5.47 17.60
CA GLY A 272 -28.58 4.46 18.46
C GLY A 272 -29.85 4.95 19.17
N VAL A 273 -30.48 6.01 18.65
CA VAL A 273 -31.74 6.55 19.22
C VAL A 273 -32.90 5.58 19.01
N GLN A 274 -32.84 4.79 17.94
CA GLN A 274 -33.79 3.71 17.67
C GLN A 274 -33.04 2.37 17.47
N PRO A 275 -33.63 1.24 17.90
CA PRO A 275 -33.05 -0.07 17.66
C PRO A 275 -33.07 -0.42 16.17
N SER A 276 -31.98 -1.01 15.68
CA SER A 276 -31.85 -1.48 14.30
C SER A 276 -30.78 -2.57 14.22
N ASP A 277 -30.99 -3.52 13.32
CA ASP A 277 -30.05 -4.60 12.98
C ASP A 277 -29.14 -4.24 11.80
N GLN A 278 -29.30 -3.06 11.22
CA GLN A 278 -28.48 -2.63 10.09
C GLN A 278 -27.01 -2.48 10.51
N PRO A 279 -26.06 -2.94 9.67
CA PRO A 279 -24.64 -2.69 9.89
C PRO A 279 -24.36 -1.20 10.09
N GLY A 280 -23.70 -0.84 11.19
CA GLY A 280 -23.40 0.54 11.59
C GLY A 280 -24.42 1.20 12.52
N ALA A 281 -25.59 0.59 12.77
CA ALA A 281 -26.55 1.13 13.74
C ALA A 281 -25.92 1.22 15.14
N GLY A 282 -26.12 2.34 15.83
CA GLY A 282 -25.53 2.61 17.14
C GLY A 282 -24.02 2.89 17.15
N ALA A 283 -23.35 2.92 16.00
CA ALA A 283 -21.91 3.19 15.93
C ALA A 283 -21.53 4.55 16.55
N LEU A 284 -22.45 5.52 16.54
CA LEU A 284 -22.26 6.87 17.12
C LEU A 284 -23.00 7.05 18.46
N ALA A 285 -23.48 5.97 19.10
CA ALA A 285 -24.09 6.05 20.42
C ALA A 285 -23.21 6.75 21.48
N PRO A 286 -21.87 6.60 21.50
CA PRO A 286 -21.02 7.31 22.47
C PRO A 286 -21.08 8.84 22.37
N ILE A 287 -21.36 9.40 21.19
CA ILE A 287 -21.47 10.86 21.01
C ILE A 287 -22.91 11.38 21.12
N ALA A 288 -23.90 10.49 21.15
CA ALA A 288 -25.32 10.87 21.21
C ALA A 288 -25.65 11.86 22.34
N PRO A 289 -25.15 11.72 23.58
CA PRO A 289 -25.42 12.67 24.66
C PRO A 289 -24.88 14.09 24.40
N MET A 290 -23.88 14.23 23.53
CA MET A 290 -23.26 15.52 23.20
C MET A 290 -23.92 16.21 22.02
N VAL A 291 -24.51 15.44 21.12
CA VAL A 291 -25.13 15.99 19.89
C VAL A 291 -26.64 16.06 19.97
N LEU A 292 -27.28 15.45 20.97
CA LEU A 292 -28.72 15.49 21.18
C LEU A 292 -29.12 16.45 22.31
N GLY A 293 -30.13 17.26 22.05
CA GLY A 293 -30.80 18.10 23.03
C GLY A 293 -31.94 17.39 23.75
N ARG A 294 -32.63 18.14 24.62
CA ARG A 294 -33.85 17.64 25.29
C ARG A 294 -34.89 17.25 24.25
N GLY A 295 -35.44 16.04 24.37
CA GLY A 295 -36.41 15.49 23.43
C GLY A 295 -35.81 14.67 22.28
N GLY A 296 -34.49 14.41 22.28
CA GLY A 296 -33.85 13.52 21.29
C GLY A 296 -33.58 14.17 19.94
N ASN A 297 -33.77 15.48 19.80
CA ASN A 297 -33.43 16.23 18.60
C ASN A 297 -31.94 16.60 18.57
N VAL A 298 -31.33 16.63 17.39
CA VAL A 298 -29.94 17.09 17.25
C VAL A 298 -29.82 18.57 17.64
N LEU A 299 -28.74 18.91 18.33
CA LEU A 299 -28.42 20.29 18.71
C LEU A 299 -28.24 21.17 17.47
N GLY A 300 -28.50 22.47 17.64
CA GLY A 300 -28.28 23.45 16.58
C GLY A 300 -26.80 23.61 16.22
N VAL A 301 -26.54 24.16 15.03
CA VAL A 301 -25.19 24.31 14.45
C VAL A 301 -24.22 25.02 15.39
N THR A 302 -24.64 26.09 16.07
CA THR A 302 -23.76 26.85 16.98
C THR A 302 -23.29 26.01 18.18
N SER A 303 -24.17 25.17 18.72
CA SER A 303 -23.83 24.28 19.83
C SER A 303 -22.90 23.15 19.38
N ILE A 304 -23.16 22.57 18.19
CA ILE A 304 -22.27 21.55 17.60
C ILE A 304 -20.90 22.14 17.29
N PHE A 305 -20.85 23.34 16.70
CA PHE A 305 -19.60 24.02 16.37
C PHE A 305 -18.72 24.22 17.61
N ALA A 306 -19.31 24.64 18.74
CA ALA A 306 -18.60 24.80 20.00
C ALA A 306 -18.04 23.47 20.57
N LEU A 307 -18.67 22.34 20.23
CA LEU A 307 -18.29 21.00 20.68
C LEU A 307 -17.38 20.26 19.68
N LEU A 308 -17.13 20.82 18.49
CA LEU A 308 -16.38 20.14 17.43
C LEU A 308 -15.03 19.58 17.87
N PRO A 309 -14.19 20.31 18.65
CA PRO A 309 -12.91 19.76 19.09
C PRO A 309 -13.06 18.43 19.84
N GLN A 310 -14.04 18.32 20.73
CA GLN A 310 -14.29 17.07 21.46
C GLN A 310 -14.99 16.02 20.57
N LEU A 311 -15.91 16.45 19.71
CA LEU A 311 -16.64 15.54 18.82
C LEU A 311 -15.73 14.84 17.81
N ILE A 312 -14.73 15.53 17.26
CA ILE A 312 -13.78 14.92 16.31
C ILE A 312 -13.05 13.74 16.96
N TRP A 313 -12.54 13.90 18.18
CA TRP A 313 -11.84 12.81 18.87
C TRP A 313 -12.75 11.63 19.19
N LEU A 314 -13.98 11.91 19.62
CA LEU A 314 -14.94 10.85 19.93
C LEU A 314 -15.47 10.15 18.67
N LEU A 315 -15.62 10.86 17.55
CA LEU A 315 -15.91 10.26 16.25
C LEU A 315 -14.78 9.30 15.85
N VAL A 316 -13.51 9.70 16.02
CA VAL A 316 -12.36 8.83 15.78
C VAL A 316 -12.39 7.58 16.67
N ASP A 317 -12.69 7.73 17.96
CA ASP A 317 -12.75 6.59 18.89
C ASP A 317 -13.93 5.65 18.61
N ALA A 318 -15.08 6.18 18.20
CA ALA A 318 -16.23 5.38 17.78
C ALA A 318 -15.92 4.47 16.59
N ILE A 319 -14.97 4.85 15.72
CA ILE A 319 -14.53 4.04 14.58
C ILE A 319 -13.61 2.89 14.99
N LYS A 320 -12.79 3.06 16.04
CA LYS A 320 -11.93 1.97 16.54
C LYS A 320 -12.77 0.76 16.97
N PHE A 321 -14.00 0.99 17.44
CA PHE A 321 -14.97 -0.05 17.79
C PHE A 321 -15.53 -0.81 16.57
N VAL A 322 -15.51 -0.19 15.39
CA VAL A 322 -16.01 -0.70 14.09
C VAL A 322 -14.85 -1.28 13.25
N HIS A 323 -13.61 -1.17 13.71
CA HIS A 323 -12.45 -1.61 12.95
C HIS A 323 -12.19 -3.12 13.11
N THR A 324 -12.24 -3.88 12.01
CA THR A 324 -11.58 -5.19 12.00
C THR A 324 -10.10 -4.97 11.66
N ASN A 325 -9.21 -5.74 12.29
CA ASN A 325 -7.79 -5.68 11.97
C ASN A 325 -7.48 -6.25 10.57
N ALA A 326 -8.48 -6.56 9.74
CA ALA A 326 -8.29 -7.13 8.40
C ALA A 326 -7.74 -6.09 7.42
N HIS A 327 -8.15 -4.82 7.53
CA HIS A 327 -7.82 -3.79 6.54
C HIS A 327 -6.31 -3.56 6.33
N VAL A 328 -5.48 -3.85 7.34
CA VAL A 328 -4.03 -3.63 7.29
C VAL A 328 -3.21 -4.85 6.88
N ARG A 329 -3.85 -5.98 6.56
CA ARG A 329 -3.21 -7.30 6.51
C ARG A 329 -3.08 -7.91 5.12
N TYR A 330 -3.12 -7.10 4.08
CA TYR A 330 -3.01 -7.55 2.68
C TYR A 330 -1.67 -8.24 2.34
N HIS A 331 -0.68 -8.11 3.23
CA HIS A 331 0.66 -8.67 3.12
C HIS A 331 0.95 -9.80 4.11
N ASP A 332 0.08 -10.04 5.10
CA ASP A 332 0.41 -10.90 6.24
C ASP A 332 0.30 -12.38 5.90
N LEU A 333 -0.84 -12.78 5.33
CA LEU A 333 -1.23 -14.18 5.24
C LEU A 333 -1.50 -14.59 3.80
N PRO A 334 -0.84 -15.67 3.33
CA PRO A 334 -1.22 -16.32 2.09
C PRO A 334 -2.66 -16.81 2.10
N MET A 335 -3.40 -16.59 1.01
CA MET A 335 -4.81 -16.99 0.95
C MET A 335 -5.10 -17.93 -0.23
N PRO A 336 -5.94 -18.96 -0.05
CA PRO A 336 -6.36 -19.83 -1.15
C PRO A 336 -6.96 -19.07 -2.35
N LYS A 337 -7.76 -18.03 -2.09
CA LYS A 337 -8.34 -17.16 -3.14
C LYS A 337 -7.31 -16.38 -3.96
N TRP A 338 -6.07 -16.31 -3.48
CA TRP A 338 -4.94 -15.68 -4.17
C TRP A 338 -3.90 -16.70 -4.62
N GLY A 339 -4.28 -17.97 -4.73
CA GLY A 339 -3.38 -19.06 -5.15
C GLY A 339 -2.33 -19.42 -4.12
N GLY A 340 -2.62 -19.23 -2.82
CA GLY A 340 -1.67 -19.50 -1.74
C GLY A 340 -0.57 -18.45 -1.63
N LEU A 341 -0.83 -17.22 -2.10
CA LEU A 341 0.05 -16.06 -1.98
C LEU A 341 -0.59 -14.97 -1.13
N THR A 342 0.21 -14.02 -0.63
CA THR A 342 -0.32 -12.79 -0.03
C THR A 342 -0.96 -11.92 -1.12
N GLY A 343 -1.77 -10.92 -0.74
CA GLY A 343 -2.37 -10.01 -1.71
C GLY A 343 -1.30 -9.24 -2.50
N VAL A 344 -0.26 -8.79 -1.82
CA VAL A 344 0.90 -8.09 -2.40
C VAL A 344 1.64 -8.96 -3.42
N ASP A 345 1.94 -10.21 -3.07
CA ASP A 345 2.64 -11.14 -3.96
C ASP A 345 1.78 -11.48 -5.20
N ARG A 346 0.49 -11.75 -4.98
CA ARG A 346 -0.42 -12.07 -6.08
C ARG A 346 -0.62 -10.87 -7.00
N ALA A 347 -0.67 -9.65 -6.48
CA ALA A 347 -0.72 -8.44 -7.29
C ALA A 347 0.50 -8.29 -8.19
N ALA A 348 1.71 -8.48 -7.65
CA ALA A 348 2.94 -8.41 -8.43
C ALA A 348 2.99 -9.46 -9.54
N HIS A 349 2.54 -10.69 -9.24
CA HIS A 349 2.40 -11.75 -10.24
C HIS A 349 1.41 -11.38 -11.35
N LEU A 350 0.22 -10.87 -10.99
CA LEU A 350 -0.80 -10.48 -11.98
C LEU A 350 -0.33 -9.37 -12.89
N ILE A 351 0.33 -8.33 -12.35
CA ILE A 351 0.89 -7.25 -13.15
C ILE A 351 1.93 -7.80 -14.13
N THR A 352 2.82 -8.67 -13.66
CA THR A 352 3.86 -9.32 -14.48
C THR A 352 3.27 -10.26 -15.55
N GLU A 353 2.10 -10.84 -15.31
CA GLU A 353 1.41 -11.72 -16.26
C GLU A 353 0.65 -10.93 -17.34
N HIS A 354 0.03 -9.79 -16.97
CA HIS A 354 -0.93 -9.09 -17.84
C HIS A 354 -0.38 -7.83 -18.52
N VAL A 355 0.76 -7.29 -18.06
CA VAL A 355 1.27 -5.99 -18.54
C VAL A 355 2.70 -6.13 -19.02
N ASP A 356 2.94 -5.88 -20.31
CA ASP A 356 4.29 -6.01 -20.91
C ASP A 356 5.28 -5.01 -20.34
N SER A 357 4.93 -3.74 -20.27
CA SER A 357 5.71 -2.70 -19.59
C SER A 357 4.82 -1.54 -19.19
N ALA A 358 5.15 -0.85 -18.10
CA ALA A 358 4.36 0.30 -17.63
C ALA A 358 5.13 1.22 -16.68
N VAL A 359 4.60 2.43 -16.50
CA VAL A 359 4.85 3.22 -15.31
C VAL A 359 3.86 2.77 -14.22
N VAL A 360 4.40 2.38 -13.08
CA VAL A 360 3.65 1.86 -11.94
C VAL A 360 3.52 2.97 -10.90
N TYR A 361 2.32 3.53 -10.78
CA TYR A 361 2.01 4.57 -9.82
C TYR A 361 1.63 3.92 -8.49
N THR A 362 2.46 4.11 -7.47
CA THR A 362 2.19 3.63 -6.11
C THR A 362 1.52 4.73 -5.31
N ILE A 363 0.27 4.49 -4.90
CA ILE A 363 -0.60 5.47 -4.27
C ILE A 363 -0.83 5.02 -2.82
N PRO A 364 -0.13 5.63 -1.84
CA PRO A 364 -0.20 5.22 -0.44
C PRO A 364 -1.59 5.41 0.16
N GLY A 365 -1.84 4.80 1.32
CA GLY A 365 -3.06 5.00 2.11
C GLY A 365 -2.75 5.67 3.44
N THR A 366 -3.76 6.01 4.23
CA THR A 366 -3.55 6.76 5.48
C THR A 366 -2.71 6.02 6.52
N TRP A 367 -2.61 4.70 6.40
CA TRP A 367 -1.86 3.82 7.30
C TRP A 367 -0.46 3.45 6.78
N ALA A 368 -0.12 3.86 5.56
CA ALA A 368 1.12 3.46 4.90
C ALA A 368 1.69 4.65 4.15
N GLY A 369 2.85 5.14 4.59
CA GLY A 369 3.61 6.12 3.84
C GLY A 369 4.04 5.58 2.48
N TRP A 370 4.60 6.44 1.62
CA TRP A 370 4.96 6.07 0.24
C TRP A 370 5.80 4.78 0.14
N ASN A 371 6.71 4.51 1.08
CA ASN A 371 7.56 3.31 1.08
C ASN A 371 7.06 2.19 2.00
N ASP A 372 6.05 2.45 2.82
CA ASP A 372 5.77 1.61 4.00
C ASP A 372 4.44 0.87 3.89
N GLY A 373 4.06 0.43 2.68
CA GLY A 373 2.86 -0.39 2.55
C GLY A 373 2.63 -1.10 1.21
N PRO A 374 1.46 -1.78 1.10
CA PRO A 374 1.16 -2.70 0.01
C PRO A 374 1.45 -2.18 -1.40
N PRO A 375 1.18 -0.91 -1.76
CA PRO A 375 1.50 -0.39 -3.09
C PRO A 375 3.00 -0.43 -3.41
N ALA A 376 3.83 0.07 -2.49
CA ALA A 376 5.29 0.07 -2.68
C ALA A 376 5.86 -1.34 -2.62
N TRP A 377 5.40 -2.17 -1.69
CA TRP A 377 5.85 -3.56 -1.58
C TRP A 377 5.52 -4.38 -2.82
N THR A 378 4.35 -4.14 -3.43
CA THR A 378 3.97 -4.75 -4.71
C THR A 378 4.92 -4.29 -5.80
N ALA A 379 5.15 -2.98 -5.90
CA ALA A 379 6.03 -2.39 -6.90
C ALA A 379 7.47 -2.92 -6.80
N TRP A 380 8.02 -3.05 -5.58
CA TRP A 380 9.38 -3.58 -5.34
C TRP A 380 9.59 -5.03 -5.80
N LYS A 381 8.51 -5.80 -5.98
CA LYS A 381 8.54 -7.17 -6.48
C LYS A 381 8.51 -7.25 -8.01
N LEU A 382 8.30 -6.14 -8.71
CA LEU A 382 8.22 -6.11 -10.17
C LEU A 382 9.63 -6.09 -10.81
N PRO A 383 9.82 -6.80 -11.94
CA PRO A 383 11.12 -6.92 -12.62
C PRO A 383 11.60 -5.68 -13.38
#